data_AF-A0A6A4T172-F1
#
_entry.id   AF-A0A6A4T172-F1
#
_cell.length_a   1.000
_cell.length_b   1.000
_cell.length_c   1.000
_cell.angle_alpha   90.00
_cell.angle_beta   90.00
_cell.angle_gamma   90.00
#
_symmetry.space_group_name_H-M   'P 1'
#
loop_
_entity.id
_entity.type
_entity.pdbx_description
1 polymer ?
#
loop_
_entity_poly.entity_id
_entity_poly.type
_entity_poly.pdbx_seq_one_letter_code
_entity_poly.pdbx_strand_id
1 'polypeptide(L)'
;MTRLRLLLVSAWLSEYSDVRRTFIASSENAPSKCWSTCSAGKQCHEGVCLGELQTSTMYADLSGGVDGGEEITAAPVKYEDVQKRPHDIMLLKLPQATTIKPVGLPDCDKRPLTVQIAGHAATSGKPDGTRNPALTPKLHCADFKLVDCKSLIQRLKADIPERYSRRSHQHWFCAKTDLVDGCFGDSGGGAVFEDKIYGVVSFTGDPKYVCREDIGIMDLCNQDYRKWIDDTIKT
;
A
#
# COMPACT_ATOMS: atom_id res chain seq x y z
N MET A 1 -20.72 0.84 -18.94
CA MET A 1 -20.34 0.72 -17.52
C MET A 1 -19.10 -0.15 -17.43
N THR A 2 -17.92 0.45 -17.31
CA THR A 2 -16.67 -0.31 -17.21
C THR A 2 -16.45 -0.65 -15.75
N ARG A 3 -16.74 -1.90 -15.39
CA ARG A 3 -16.52 -2.41 -14.03
C ARG A 3 -15.02 -2.51 -13.76
N LEU A 4 -14.62 -2.23 -12.52
CA LEU A 4 -13.23 -2.19 -12.06
C LEU A 4 -12.52 -3.53 -12.28
N ARG A 5 -11.28 -3.48 -12.79
CA ARG A 5 -10.47 -4.66 -13.10
C ARG A 5 -9.06 -4.64 -12.52
N LEU A 6 -8.62 -3.59 -11.83
CA LEU A 6 -7.21 -3.45 -11.42
C LEU A 6 -7.06 -3.04 -9.95
N LEU A 7 -6.09 -3.67 -9.28
CA LEU A 7 -5.61 -3.39 -7.92
C LEU A 7 -4.21 -2.78 -7.99
N LEU A 8 -3.93 -1.78 -7.15
CA LEU A 8 -2.61 -1.17 -7.01
C LEU A 8 -1.94 -1.65 -5.74
N VAL A 9 -0.72 -2.17 -5.86
CA VAL A 9 -0.02 -2.89 -4.79
C VAL A 9 1.49 -2.68 -4.85
N SER A 10 2.22 -2.98 -3.77
CA SER A 10 3.68 -2.95 -3.76
C SER A 10 4.25 -4.18 -4.46
N ALA A 11 5.31 -4.02 -5.26
CA ALA A 11 5.88 -5.07 -6.11
C ALA A 11 6.94 -5.94 -5.42
N TRP A 12 7.59 -5.40 -4.39
CA TRP A 12 8.50 -6.11 -3.51
C TRP A 12 7.69 -6.83 -2.45
N LEU A 13 7.33 -8.04 -2.82
CA LEU A 13 6.92 -9.06 -1.89
C LEU A 13 8.08 -9.27 -0.90
N SER A 14 8.02 -8.62 0.27
CA SER A 14 8.98 -8.75 1.38
C SER A 14 9.53 -10.18 1.52
N GLU A 15 10.79 -10.27 1.95
CA GLU A 15 11.63 -11.47 2.17
C GLU A 15 11.06 -12.56 3.11
N TYR A 16 9.77 -12.49 3.46
CA TYR A 16 9.06 -13.44 4.30
C TYR A 16 7.78 -13.89 3.56
N SER A 17 7.77 -15.15 3.18
CA SER A 17 6.74 -15.81 2.35
C SER A 17 5.40 -16.06 3.07
N ASP A 18 5.31 -15.81 4.37
CA ASP A 18 4.19 -16.31 5.21
C ASP A 18 3.24 -15.21 5.74
N VAL A 19 3.16 -14.03 5.10
CA VAL A 19 2.32 -12.93 5.61
C VAL A 19 1.28 -12.49 4.55
N ARG A 20 -0.02 -12.66 4.88
CA ARG A 20 -1.18 -12.14 4.13
C ARG A 20 -1.10 -10.60 4.04
N ARG A 21 -1.41 -10.01 2.89
CA ARG A 21 -1.18 -8.58 2.58
C ARG A 21 -2.46 -7.85 2.22
N THR A 22 -2.50 -6.54 2.47
CA THR A 22 -3.64 -5.66 2.11
C THR A 22 -3.36 -4.92 0.79
N PHE A 23 -4.37 -4.73 -0.06
CA PHE A 23 -4.33 -4.10 -1.38
C PHE A 23 -5.49 -3.09 -1.55
N ILE A 24 -5.39 -2.14 -2.49
CA ILE A 24 -6.46 -1.17 -2.82
C ILE A 24 -6.71 -1.10 -4.34
N ALA A 25 -7.98 -1.01 -4.76
CA ALA A 25 -8.40 -0.94 -6.17
C ALA A 25 -8.77 0.49 -6.62
N SER A 26 -8.35 0.93 -7.82
CA SER A 26 -8.60 2.29 -8.36
C SER A 26 -9.18 2.29 -9.80
N SER A 27 -10.11 3.22 -10.14
CA SER A 27 -10.63 3.44 -11.51
C SER A 27 -11.03 4.91 -11.78
N GLU A 28 -10.95 5.32 -13.04
CA GLU A 28 -11.16 6.70 -13.50
C GLU A 28 -12.62 7.12 -13.72
N ASN A 29 -13.62 6.24 -13.66
CA ASN A 29 -15.02 6.62 -13.95
C ASN A 29 -16.07 5.74 -13.23
N ALA A 30 -16.54 6.16 -12.06
CA ALA A 30 -17.72 5.56 -11.43
C ALA A 30 -18.48 6.52 -10.48
N PRO A 31 -19.83 6.63 -10.57
CA PRO A 31 -20.65 7.27 -9.55
C PRO A 31 -20.71 6.43 -8.25
N SER A 32 -20.79 7.12 -7.11
CA SER A 32 -20.90 6.67 -5.71
C SER A 32 -21.67 5.33 -5.50
N LYS A 33 -21.28 4.31 -4.71
CA LYS A 33 -20.64 4.21 -3.37
C LYS A 33 -20.00 2.82 -3.18
N CYS A 34 -18.83 2.76 -2.51
CA CYS A 34 -18.35 1.76 -1.53
C CYS A 34 -16.93 2.18 -1.11
N TRP A 35 -16.72 2.31 0.19
CA TRP A 35 -15.55 2.94 0.82
C TRP A 35 -14.49 1.86 1.12
N SER A 36 -13.36 1.87 0.40
CA SER A 36 -12.08 1.29 0.89
C SER A 36 -11.22 2.38 1.54
N THR A 37 -11.89 3.40 2.07
CA THR A 37 -11.33 4.70 2.41
C THR A 37 -11.98 5.08 3.73
N CYS A 38 -11.21 5.22 4.80
CA CYS A 38 -11.82 5.58 6.06
C CYS A 38 -12.09 7.09 6.06
N SER A 39 -13.30 7.43 6.46
CA SER A 39 -13.72 8.83 6.49
C SER A 39 -12.93 9.56 7.58
N ALA A 40 -12.68 10.86 7.39
CA ALA A 40 -12.07 11.71 8.40
C ALA A 40 -12.88 11.60 9.72
N GLY A 41 -12.37 10.80 10.67
CA GLY A 41 -13.11 10.43 11.88
C GLY A 41 -13.23 8.91 12.10
N LYS A 42 -12.11 8.26 12.42
CA LYS A 42 -12.00 7.03 13.25
C LYS A 42 -12.77 5.75 12.84
N GLN A 43 -13.42 5.68 11.69
CA GLN A 43 -14.12 4.46 11.25
C GLN A 43 -13.78 4.09 9.81
N CYS A 44 -13.04 2.98 9.65
CA CYS A 44 -13.02 2.24 8.40
C CYS A 44 -14.21 1.31 8.36
N HIS A 45 -14.90 1.30 7.22
CA HIS A 45 -15.87 0.28 6.90
C HIS A 45 -15.21 -0.78 6.02
N GLU A 46 -15.66 -2.02 6.18
CA GLU A 46 -15.10 -3.22 5.56
C GLU A 46 -15.17 -3.12 4.02
N GLY A 47 -14.01 -3.30 3.38
CA GLY A 47 -13.81 -3.12 1.95
C GLY A 47 -12.32 -3.09 1.64
N VAL A 48 -11.60 -4.10 2.12
CA VAL A 48 -10.14 -4.20 2.00
C VAL A 48 -9.81 -5.46 1.23
N CYS A 49 -8.87 -5.34 0.30
CA CYS A 49 -8.46 -6.42 -0.60
C CYS A 49 -7.31 -7.20 0.05
N LEU A 50 -7.49 -8.43 0.55
CA LEU A 50 -6.40 -9.21 1.17
C LEU A 50 -5.83 -10.26 0.20
N GLY A 51 -4.51 -10.37 0.09
CA GLY A 51 -3.86 -11.44 -0.66
C GLY A 51 -3.00 -12.35 0.18
N GLU A 52 -3.22 -13.65 0.02
CA GLU A 52 -2.37 -14.71 0.53
C GLU A 52 -1.35 -15.10 -0.55
N LEU A 53 -0.09 -15.30 -0.15
CA LEU A 53 1.00 -15.78 -1.00
C LEU A 53 1.37 -17.19 -0.54
N GLN A 54 0.64 -18.20 -1.00
CA GLN A 54 1.13 -19.58 -0.98
C GLN A 54 1.68 -19.88 -2.37
N THR A 55 3.01 -19.85 -2.48
CA THR A 55 3.84 -20.27 -3.62
C THR A 55 3.18 -20.15 -5.01
N SER A 56 3.51 -19.08 -5.72
CA SER A 56 3.10 -18.72 -7.11
C SER A 56 1.65 -18.27 -7.33
N THR A 57 0.75 -18.45 -6.36
CA THR A 57 -0.66 -18.07 -6.50
C THR A 57 -0.96 -16.86 -5.61
N MET A 58 -1.55 -15.82 -6.19
CA MET A 58 -1.99 -14.62 -5.47
C MET A 58 -3.51 -14.65 -5.36
N TYR A 59 -4.03 -14.20 -4.23
CA TYR A 59 -5.46 -14.01 -4.03
C TYR A 59 -5.78 -12.53 -3.79
N ALA A 60 -7.01 -12.12 -4.02
CA ALA A 60 -7.56 -10.83 -3.62
C ALA A 60 -8.93 -11.05 -2.95
N ASP A 61 -8.98 -10.92 -1.64
CA ASP A 61 -10.18 -10.97 -0.83
C ASP A 61 -10.72 -9.56 -0.70
N LEU A 62 -11.74 -9.24 -1.46
CA LEU A 62 -12.33 -7.91 -1.49
C LEU A 62 -13.39 -7.69 -0.39
N SER A 63 -13.65 -8.69 0.45
CA SER A 63 -14.76 -8.73 1.42
C SER A 63 -14.37 -8.31 2.84
N GLY A 64 -13.08 -8.07 3.10
CA GLY A 64 -12.56 -7.69 4.42
C GLY A 64 -12.47 -8.83 5.44
N GLY A 65 -12.77 -10.07 5.02
CA GLY A 65 -12.54 -11.29 5.78
C GLY A 65 -11.13 -11.86 5.57
N VAL A 66 -10.73 -12.87 6.34
CA VAL A 66 -9.44 -13.55 6.14
C VAL A 66 -9.56 -14.75 5.21
N ASP A 67 -10.77 -15.19 4.87
CA ASP A 67 -11.06 -16.39 4.09
C ASP A 67 -12.04 -16.07 2.94
N GLY A 68 -11.66 -16.38 1.70
CA GLY A 68 -12.54 -16.27 0.52
C GLY A 68 -12.04 -15.45 -0.67
N GLY A 69 -10.73 -15.19 -0.76
CA GLY A 69 -10.15 -14.39 -1.85
C GLY A 69 -10.33 -14.95 -3.26
N GLU A 70 -10.50 -14.07 -4.24
CA GLU A 70 -10.48 -14.41 -5.66
C GLU A 70 -9.04 -14.64 -6.13
N GLU A 71 -8.78 -15.75 -6.83
CA GLU A 71 -7.46 -16.02 -7.39
C GLU A 71 -7.10 -15.02 -8.50
N ILE A 72 -5.93 -14.39 -8.39
CA ILE A 72 -5.34 -13.54 -9.42
C ILE A 72 -4.51 -14.41 -10.37
N THR A 73 -5.10 -14.75 -11.50
CA THR A 73 -4.48 -15.57 -12.54
C THR A 73 -3.72 -14.76 -13.59
N ALA A 74 -4.04 -13.47 -13.72
CA ALA A 74 -3.35 -12.57 -14.62
C ALA A 74 -1.97 -12.18 -14.06
N ALA A 75 -0.96 -12.13 -14.93
CA ALA A 75 0.38 -11.71 -14.53
C ALA A 75 0.37 -10.26 -13.98
N PRO A 76 1.09 -9.97 -12.88
CA PRO A 76 1.26 -8.61 -12.40
C PRO A 76 1.90 -7.72 -13.45
N VAL A 77 1.37 -6.52 -13.62
CA VAL A 77 2.02 -5.46 -14.41
C VAL A 77 2.89 -4.65 -13.46
N LYS A 78 4.21 -4.77 -13.57
CA LYS A 78 5.17 -4.07 -12.71
C LYS A 78 5.64 -2.79 -13.40
N TYR A 79 5.88 -1.74 -12.61
CA TYR A 79 6.53 -0.55 -13.13
C TYR A 79 8.06 -0.75 -13.19
N GLU A 80 8.63 -0.36 -14.32
CA GLU A 80 10.07 -0.21 -14.51
C GLU A 80 10.36 1.19 -15.05
N ASP A 81 11.43 1.82 -14.58
CA ASP A 81 11.87 3.09 -15.15
C ASP A 81 12.51 2.90 -16.54
N VAL A 82 12.94 4.02 -17.12
CA VAL A 82 13.59 4.04 -18.44
C VAL A 82 14.91 3.27 -18.47
N GLN A 83 15.53 3.00 -17.32
CA GLN A 83 16.72 2.15 -17.18
C GLN A 83 16.39 0.68 -16.87
N LYS A 84 15.11 0.29 -16.95
CA LYS A 84 14.64 -1.07 -16.63
C LYS A 84 14.88 -1.46 -15.17
N ARG A 85 14.96 -0.48 -14.26
CA ARG A 85 15.04 -0.76 -12.83
C ARG A 85 13.62 -0.93 -12.29
N PRO A 86 13.35 -1.99 -11.52
CA PRO A 86 12.02 -2.22 -10.96
C PRO A 86 11.74 -1.23 -9.83
N HIS A 87 10.48 -0.80 -9.72
CA HIS A 87 9.97 -0.02 -8.60
C HIS A 87 9.00 -0.85 -7.77
N ASP A 88 8.80 -0.46 -6.51
CA ASP A 88 7.94 -1.13 -5.56
C ASP A 88 6.45 -0.83 -5.76
N ILE A 89 6.00 -0.93 -7.01
CA ILE A 89 4.60 -0.71 -7.40
C ILE A 89 4.24 -1.62 -8.58
N MET A 90 3.07 -2.25 -8.48
CA MET A 90 2.50 -3.07 -9.54
C MET A 90 0.97 -2.99 -9.57
N LEU A 91 0.40 -3.36 -10.71
CA LEU A 91 -1.03 -3.48 -10.94
C LEU A 91 -1.40 -4.96 -11.09
N LEU A 92 -2.44 -5.41 -10.39
CA LEU A 92 -2.99 -6.76 -10.49
C LEU A 92 -4.35 -6.72 -11.15
N LYS A 93 -4.59 -7.58 -12.13
CA LYS A 93 -5.88 -7.65 -12.82
C LYS A 93 -6.80 -8.66 -12.14
N LEU A 94 -7.97 -8.21 -11.71
CA LEU A 94 -9.00 -9.07 -11.15
C LEU A 94 -9.57 -10.00 -12.24
N PRO A 95 -9.84 -11.28 -11.91
CA PRO A 95 -10.43 -12.22 -12.85
C PRO A 95 -11.86 -11.80 -13.21
N GLN A 96 -12.59 -11.25 -12.24
CA GLN A 96 -13.94 -10.76 -12.41
C GLN A 96 -14.04 -9.29 -12.02
N ALA A 97 -15.02 -8.66 -12.64
CA ALA A 97 -15.33 -7.28 -12.38
C ALA A 97 -16.13 -7.15 -11.08
N THR A 98 -15.60 -6.39 -10.13
CA THR A 98 -16.22 -6.19 -8.81
C THR A 98 -17.31 -5.11 -8.82
N THR A 99 -18.24 -5.20 -7.87
CA THR A 99 -19.23 -4.16 -7.55
C THR A 99 -18.70 -3.13 -6.55
N ILE A 100 -17.52 -3.38 -5.97
CA ILE A 100 -16.88 -2.46 -5.04
C ILE A 100 -16.46 -1.21 -5.79
N LYS A 101 -16.78 -0.05 -5.22
CA LYS A 101 -16.37 1.23 -5.78
C LYS A 101 -14.86 1.40 -5.54
N PRO A 102 -14.09 1.67 -6.60
CA PRO A 102 -12.67 1.98 -6.47
C PRO A 102 -12.43 3.29 -5.71
N VAL A 103 -11.23 3.39 -5.13
CA VAL A 103 -10.66 4.67 -4.72
C VAL A 103 -10.33 5.52 -5.96
N GLY A 104 -10.45 6.84 -5.85
CA GLY A 104 -10.03 7.75 -6.91
C GLY A 104 -8.51 7.82 -7.04
N LEU A 105 -8.01 8.15 -8.23
CA LEU A 105 -6.62 8.55 -8.43
C LEU A 105 -6.36 9.93 -7.79
N PRO A 106 -5.10 10.23 -7.43
CA PRO A 106 -4.80 11.43 -6.66
C PRO A 106 -4.99 12.71 -7.46
N ASP A 107 -5.37 13.77 -6.74
CA ASP A 107 -5.30 15.16 -7.20
C ASP A 107 -3.96 15.74 -6.74
N CYS A 108 -2.98 15.74 -7.65
CA CYS A 108 -1.59 16.02 -7.32
C CYS A 108 -1.26 17.51 -7.19
N ASP A 109 -2.17 18.39 -7.62
CA ASP A 109 -2.08 19.82 -7.36
C ASP A 109 -2.48 20.16 -5.91
N LYS A 110 -3.22 19.25 -5.26
CA LYS A 110 -3.70 19.37 -3.88
C LYS A 110 -3.25 18.17 -3.05
N ARG A 111 -1.94 18.12 -2.78
CA ARG A 111 -1.38 17.08 -1.89
C ARG A 111 -1.85 17.30 -0.45
N PRO A 112 -2.29 16.23 0.25
CA PRO A 112 -2.74 16.34 1.62
C PRO A 112 -1.57 16.44 2.59
N LEU A 113 -1.83 16.96 3.80
CA LEU A 113 -0.86 16.94 4.90
C LEU A 113 -0.92 15.64 5.72
N THR A 114 -2.02 14.90 5.57
CA THR A 114 -2.29 13.66 6.28
C THR A 114 -2.88 12.65 5.33
N VAL A 115 -2.48 11.39 5.48
CA VAL A 115 -3.07 10.26 4.78
C VAL A 115 -3.50 9.24 5.80
N GLN A 116 -4.47 8.44 5.44
CA GLN A 116 -4.91 7.33 6.23
C GLN A 116 -4.46 6.03 5.60
N ILE A 117 -4.02 5.11 6.44
CA ILE A 117 -3.56 3.79 6.05
C ILE A 117 -4.39 2.78 6.82
N ALA A 118 -4.82 1.73 6.12
CA ALA A 118 -5.54 0.62 6.70
C ALA A 118 -4.88 -0.72 6.32
N GLY A 119 -4.95 -1.68 7.23
CA GLY A 119 -4.28 -2.97 7.06
C GLY A 119 -4.63 -3.97 8.16
N HIS A 120 -4.20 -5.20 7.93
CA HIS A 120 -4.38 -6.36 8.81
C HIS A 120 -3.08 -6.82 9.48
N ALA A 121 -2.03 -6.00 9.45
CA ALA A 121 -0.77 -6.31 10.12
C ALA A 121 -0.87 -6.18 11.65
N ALA A 122 0.21 -6.52 12.33
CA ALA A 122 0.27 -6.52 13.79
C ALA A 122 -0.09 -5.16 14.39
N THR A 123 -0.90 -5.18 15.44
CA THR A 123 -1.38 -3.99 16.15
C THR A 123 -0.54 -3.60 17.35
N SER A 124 0.50 -4.39 17.67
CA SER A 124 1.40 -4.14 18.79
C SER A 124 2.80 -4.74 18.55
N GLY A 125 3.83 -4.05 19.05
CA GLY A 125 5.16 -4.63 19.22
C GLY A 125 5.24 -5.57 20.43
N LYS A 126 6.41 -6.19 20.63
CA LYS A 126 6.72 -6.96 21.84
C LYS A 126 7.00 -6.01 23.02
N PRO A 127 6.95 -6.51 24.28
CA PRO A 127 7.26 -5.68 25.46
C PRO A 127 8.64 -5.02 25.45
N ASP A 128 9.62 -5.58 24.73
CA ASP A 128 10.96 -5.02 24.57
C ASP A 128 11.07 -3.96 23.45
N GLY A 129 9.94 -3.58 22.84
CA GLY A 129 9.86 -2.62 21.73
C GLY A 129 10.26 -3.20 20.37
N THR A 130 10.59 -4.49 20.29
CA THR A 130 10.85 -5.13 18.99
C THR A 130 9.56 -5.41 18.23
N ARG A 131 9.67 -5.52 16.91
CA ARG A 131 8.53 -5.87 16.05
C ARG A 131 8.01 -7.26 16.37
N ASN A 132 6.69 -7.40 16.33
CA ASN A 132 6.00 -8.67 16.47
C ASN A 132 5.16 -8.93 15.21
N PRO A 133 5.76 -9.44 14.12
CA PRO A 133 5.01 -9.72 12.88
C PRO A 133 3.83 -10.65 13.20
N ALA A 134 2.63 -10.22 12.84
CA ALA A 134 1.39 -10.94 13.09
C ALA A 134 0.31 -10.42 12.13
N LEU A 135 -0.74 -11.21 11.97
CA LEU A 135 -1.94 -10.83 11.23
C LEU A 135 -3.12 -10.75 12.19
N THR A 136 -3.99 -9.76 11.97
CA THR A 136 -5.24 -9.61 12.69
C THR A 136 -6.42 -9.83 11.73
N PRO A 137 -7.45 -10.58 12.14
CA PRO A 137 -8.65 -10.75 11.32
C PRO A 137 -9.45 -9.45 11.18
N LYS A 138 -9.27 -8.53 12.13
CA LYS A 138 -9.95 -7.24 12.12
C LYS A 138 -9.12 -6.23 11.33
N LEU A 139 -9.78 -5.49 10.44
CA LEU A 139 -9.14 -4.36 9.77
C LEU A 139 -8.86 -3.23 10.76
N HIS A 140 -7.63 -2.68 10.72
CA HIS A 140 -7.23 -1.52 11.49
C HIS A 140 -6.87 -0.35 10.59
N CYS A 141 -6.89 0.86 11.15
CA CYS A 141 -6.44 2.06 10.48
C CYS A 141 -5.82 3.07 11.42
N ALA A 142 -5.01 3.94 10.83
CA ALA A 142 -4.51 5.12 11.49
C ALA A 142 -4.27 6.26 10.49
N ASP A 143 -4.35 7.47 11.01
CA ASP A 143 -3.96 8.67 10.29
C ASP A 143 -2.46 8.92 10.50
N PHE A 144 -1.75 9.14 9.39
CA PHE A 144 -0.34 9.47 9.35
C PHE A 144 -0.16 10.88 8.81
N LYS A 145 0.71 11.65 9.46
CA LYS A 145 1.13 12.96 8.98
C LYS A 145 2.26 12.78 7.98
N LEU A 146 2.19 13.48 6.85
CA LEU A 146 3.30 13.54 5.92
C LEU A 146 4.47 14.30 6.56
N VAL A 147 5.67 13.78 6.37
CA VAL A 147 6.90 14.33 6.92
C VAL A 147 8.01 14.35 5.87
N ASP A 148 9.01 15.19 6.10
CA ASP A 148 10.22 15.19 5.28
C ASP A 148 11.00 13.89 5.49
N CYS A 149 11.37 13.24 4.40
CA CYS A 149 12.06 11.95 4.41
C CYS A 149 13.52 11.96 4.89
N LYS A 150 14.10 13.11 5.24
CA LYS A 150 15.51 13.23 5.65
C LYS A 150 15.89 12.24 6.76
N SER A 151 15.10 12.12 7.83
CA SER A 151 15.40 11.20 8.95
C SER A 151 15.50 9.77 8.45
N LEU A 152 14.47 9.33 7.74
CA LEU A 152 14.39 8.00 7.16
C LEU A 152 15.56 7.71 6.21
N ILE A 153 15.87 8.64 5.30
CA ILE A 153 16.99 8.51 4.35
C ILE A 153 18.32 8.36 5.10
N GLN A 154 18.56 9.19 6.12
CA GLN A 154 19.81 9.13 6.88
C GLN A 154 19.95 7.81 7.61
N ARG A 155 18.88 7.32 8.26
CA ARG A 155 18.94 6.02 8.92
C ARG A 155 19.13 4.87 7.94
N LEU A 156 18.41 4.86 6.81
CA LEU A 156 18.59 3.82 5.80
C LEU A 156 20.03 3.77 5.26
N LYS A 157 20.66 4.93 5.05
CA LYS A 157 22.07 4.99 4.62
C LYS A 157 23.04 4.48 5.68
N ALA A 158 22.80 4.82 6.95
CA ALA A 158 23.68 4.46 8.05
C ALA A 158 23.57 2.98 8.43
N ASP A 159 22.33 2.50 8.59
CA ASP A 159 22.07 1.19 9.18
C ASP A 159 21.96 0.09 8.11
N ILE A 160 21.43 0.42 6.92
CA ILE A 160 21.10 -0.59 5.89
C ILE A 160 21.33 -0.05 4.45
N PRO A 161 22.57 0.30 4.08
CA PRO A 161 22.88 0.98 2.81
C PRO A 161 22.46 0.19 1.56
N GLU A 162 22.41 -1.14 1.64
CA GLU A 162 21.90 -1.98 0.55
C GLU A 162 20.40 -1.72 0.29
N ARG A 163 19.58 -1.63 1.36
CA ARG A 163 18.15 -1.35 1.23
C ARG A 163 17.89 0.05 0.68
N TYR A 164 18.71 1.01 1.10
CA TYR A 164 18.68 2.36 0.51
C TYR A 164 19.01 2.30 -0.98
N SER A 165 20.08 1.60 -1.37
CA SER A 165 20.53 1.54 -2.77
C SER A 165 19.50 0.91 -3.71
N ARG A 166 18.72 -0.08 -3.23
CA ARG A 166 17.61 -0.70 -3.98
C ARG A 166 16.38 0.23 -4.14
N ARG A 167 16.33 1.35 -3.43
CA ARG A 167 15.16 2.26 -3.36
C ARG A 167 15.48 3.70 -3.71
N SER A 168 16.75 4.05 -3.84
CA SER A 168 17.22 5.40 -4.07
C SER A 168 16.81 5.95 -5.44
N HIS A 169 16.52 5.06 -6.39
CA HIS A 169 15.96 5.41 -7.70
C HIS A 169 14.44 5.53 -7.71
N GLN A 170 13.77 5.13 -6.63
CA GLN A 170 12.32 5.12 -6.55
C GLN A 170 11.78 6.44 -5.98
N HIS A 171 10.51 6.73 -6.26
CA HIS A 171 9.82 7.93 -5.79
C HIS A 171 8.85 7.55 -4.69
N TRP A 172 9.11 8.06 -3.49
CA TRP A 172 8.32 7.82 -2.30
C TRP A 172 8.28 9.06 -1.42
N PHE A 173 7.21 9.19 -0.65
CA PHE A 173 7.10 10.17 0.42
C PHE A 173 7.04 9.45 1.77
N CYS A 174 7.22 10.23 2.84
CA CYS A 174 7.30 9.70 4.19
C CYS A 174 6.11 10.15 5.01
N ALA A 175 5.66 9.27 5.89
CA ALA A 175 4.63 9.59 6.83
C ALA A 175 4.95 8.99 8.20
N LYS A 176 4.45 9.64 9.25
CA LYS A 176 4.59 9.16 10.62
C LYS A 176 3.40 9.55 11.46
N THR A 177 3.20 8.84 12.56
CA THR A 177 2.29 9.25 13.61
C THR A 177 2.85 8.75 14.95
N ASP A 178 2.50 9.41 16.04
CA ASP A 178 3.03 9.03 17.35
C ASP A 178 2.37 7.72 17.80
N LEU A 179 3.18 6.78 18.29
CA LEU A 179 2.76 5.47 18.83
C LEU A 179 2.05 4.52 17.83
N VAL A 180 1.97 4.86 16.55
CA VAL A 180 1.57 3.93 15.48
C VAL A 180 2.67 3.84 14.44
N ASP A 181 2.88 2.63 13.94
CA ASP A 181 3.92 2.31 12.99
C ASP A 181 3.33 1.49 11.84
N GLY A 182 3.97 1.54 10.68
CA GLY A 182 3.75 0.51 9.68
C GLY A 182 4.41 -0.78 10.15
N CYS A 183 3.81 -1.93 9.89
CA CYS A 183 4.36 -3.22 10.25
C CYS A 183 4.51 -4.13 9.04
N PHE A 184 5.18 -5.27 9.24
CA PHE A 184 5.23 -6.32 8.24
C PHE A 184 3.81 -6.82 7.98
N GLY A 185 3.39 -6.79 6.72
CA GLY A 185 2.00 -7.08 6.30
C GLY A 185 1.25 -5.85 5.78
N ASP A 186 1.67 -4.63 6.15
CA ASP A 186 1.04 -3.39 5.66
C ASP A 186 1.53 -2.97 4.27
N SER A 187 2.64 -3.54 3.79
CA SER A 187 3.15 -3.29 2.44
C SER A 187 2.10 -3.70 1.40
N GLY A 188 1.78 -2.78 0.49
CA GLY A 188 0.69 -2.90 -0.48
C GLY A 188 -0.59 -2.15 -0.06
N GLY A 189 -0.74 -1.80 1.22
CA GLY A 189 -1.83 -0.98 1.71
C GLY A 189 -1.77 0.43 1.11
N GLY A 190 -2.91 1.02 0.80
CA GLY A 190 -2.94 2.37 0.21
C GLY A 190 -2.95 3.47 1.26
N ALA A 191 -2.27 4.57 0.93
CA ALA A 191 -2.30 5.82 1.66
C ALA A 191 -3.36 6.74 1.02
N VAL A 192 -4.46 6.95 1.73
CA VAL A 192 -5.68 7.55 1.19
C VAL A 192 -6.00 8.87 1.87
N PHE A 193 -6.51 9.84 1.11
CA PHE A 193 -7.12 11.06 1.62
C PHE A 193 -8.31 11.45 0.75
N GLU A 194 -9.44 11.81 1.36
CA GLU A 194 -10.68 12.22 0.65
C GLU A 194 -11.06 11.29 -0.53
N ASP A 195 -11.13 9.99 -0.25
CA ASP A 195 -11.45 8.95 -1.22
C ASP A 195 -10.50 8.87 -2.43
N LYS A 196 -9.27 9.38 -2.30
CA LYS A 196 -8.21 9.28 -3.31
C LYS A 196 -6.96 8.61 -2.76
N ILE A 197 -6.33 7.76 -3.56
CA ILE A 197 -5.08 7.09 -3.20
C ILE A 197 -3.91 7.96 -3.63
N TYR A 198 -3.11 8.41 -2.67
CA TYR A 198 -1.90 9.21 -2.92
C TYR A 198 -0.64 8.36 -2.90
N GLY A 199 -0.71 7.16 -2.30
CA GLY A 199 0.45 6.30 -2.17
C GLY A 199 0.13 4.84 -1.93
N VAL A 200 1.16 4.00 -2.06
CA VAL A 200 1.14 2.59 -1.66
C VAL A 200 2.24 2.37 -0.64
N VAL A 201 1.89 1.87 0.54
CA VAL A 201 2.84 1.55 1.61
C VAL A 201 3.86 0.54 1.09
N SER A 202 5.13 0.86 1.24
CA SER A 202 6.22 0.06 0.67
C SER A 202 7.08 -0.56 1.77
N PHE A 203 7.62 0.26 2.67
CA PHE A 203 8.55 -0.22 3.71
C PHE A 203 8.52 0.62 4.99
N THR A 204 9.12 0.07 6.05
CA THR A 204 9.37 0.76 7.33
C THR A 204 10.85 1.12 7.45
N GLY A 205 11.18 2.20 8.17
CA GLY A 205 12.56 2.66 8.32
C GLY A 205 13.42 1.85 9.29
N ASP A 206 12.81 1.28 10.33
CA ASP A 206 13.51 0.44 11.31
C ASP A 206 12.95 -0.99 11.23
N PRO A 207 13.73 -1.99 10.77
CA PRO A 207 13.23 -3.36 10.63
C PRO A 207 13.13 -4.12 11.96
N LYS A 208 13.70 -3.59 13.04
CA LYS A 208 13.81 -4.31 14.32
C LYS A 208 12.84 -3.79 15.36
N TYR A 209 12.67 -2.48 15.46
CA TYR A 209 11.91 -1.84 16.52
C TYR A 209 10.69 -1.11 15.97
N VAL A 210 9.60 -1.14 16.73
CA VAL A 210 8.37 -0.42 16.39
C VAL A 210 8.46 1.06 16.75
N CYS A 211 7.77 1.91 16.00
CA CYS A 211 7.59 3.34 16.28
C CYS A 211 8.90 4.13 16.40
N ARG A 212 9.94 3.75 15.64
CA ARG A 212 11.28 4.37 15.70
C ARG A 212 11.63 5.25 14.50
N GLU A 213 10.99 5.03 13.38
CA GLU A 213 11.24 5.74 12.12
C GLU A 213 9.96 5.88 11.32
N ASP A 214 10.02 6.77 10.33
CA ASP A 214 8.94 7.00 9.39
C ASP A 214 8.73 5.79 8.47
N ILE A 215 7.55 5.74 7.83
CA ILE A 215 7.24 4.75 6.78
C ILE A 215 7.46 5.36 5.40
N GLY A 216 7.95 4.54 4.46
CA GLY A 216 8.10 4.89 3.05
C GLY A 216 6.91 4.45 2.24
N ILE A 217 6.33 5.38 1.49
CA ILE A 217 5.10 5.19 0.70
C ILE A 217 5.37 5.62 -0.73
N MET A 218 5.13 4.75 -1.71
CA MET A 218 5.30 5.05 -3.13
C MET A 218 4.46 6.26 -3.52
N ASP A 219 5.06 7.24 -4.21
CA ASP A 219 4.40 8.52 -4.53
C ASP A 219 3.62 8.45 -5.85
N LEU A 220 2.31 8.23 -5.79
CA LEU A 220 1.46 8.16 -6.99
C LEU A 220 1.29 9.50 -7.70
N CYS A 221 1.74 10.59 -7.08
CA CYS A 221 1.82 11.89 -7.72
C CYS A 221 3.14 12.14 -8.45
N ASN A 222 4.05 11.15 -8.48
CA ASN A 222 5.12 11.14 -9.46
C ASN A 222 4.51 11.00 -10.87
N GLN A 223 4.96 11.84 -11.80
CA GLN A 223 4.39 11.93 -13.15
C GLN A 223 4.54 10.63 -13.94
N ASP A 224 5.65 9.92 -13.78
CA ASP A 224 5.91 8.69 -14.51
C ASP A 224 5.01 7.56 -14.01
N TYR A 225 4.79 7.46 -12.69
CA TYR A 225 3.84 6.49 -12.14
C TYR A 225 2.42 6.81 -12.55
N ARG A 226 2.02 8.08 -12.48
CA ARG A 226 0.68 8.49 -12.90
C ARG A 226 0.43 8.14 -14.36
N LYS A 227 1.37 8.51 -15.24
CA LYS A 227 1.28 8.19 -16.66
C LYS A 227 1.20 6.68 -16.91
N TRP A 228 2.06 5.90 -16.26
CA TRP A 228 2.06 4.45 -16.39
C TRP A 228 0.76 3.81 -15.91
N ILE A 229 0.22 4.26 -14.77
CA ILE A 229 -1.08 3.82 -14.27
C ILE A 229 -2.13 4.13 -15.34
N ASP A 230 -2.29 5.40 -15.72
CA ASP A 230 -3.30 5.85 -16.68
C ASP A 230 -3.25 5.09 -18.02
N ASP A 231 -2.05 4.81 -18.53
CA ASP A 231 -1.87 4.02 -19.75
C ASP A 231 -2.25 2.55 -19.55
N THR A 232 -1.96 1.97 -18.38
CA THR A 232 -2.24 0.56 -18.07
C THR A 232 -3.74 0.31 -17.83
N ILE A 233 -4.44 1.20 -17.11
CA ILE A 233 -5.90 1.03 -16.83
C ILE A 233 -6.78 1.21 -18.07
N LYS A 234 -6.28 1.87 -19.12
CA LYS A 234 -6.99 2.03 -20.41
C LYS A 234 -6.96 0.78 -21.28
N THR A 235 -6.11 -0.19 -20.96
CA THR A 235 -5.87 -1.42 -21.73
C THR A 235 -6.73 -2.58 -21.22
#